data_AF-A0A6J1CCN4-F1
#
_entry.id   AF-A0A6J1CCN4-F1
#
_cell.length_a   1.000
_cell.length_b   1.000
_cell.length_c   1.000
_cell.angle_alpha   90.00
_cell.angle_beta   90.00
_cell.angle_gamma   90.00
#
_symmetry.space_group_name_H-M   'P 1'
#
loop_
_entity.id
_entity.type
_entity.pdbx_description
1 polymer ?
#
loop_
_entity_poly.entity_id
_entity_poly.type
_entity_poly.pdbx_seq_one_letter_code
_entity_poly.pdbx_strand_id
1 'polypeptide(L)'
;MSGVWVFRSNGVMCLVDNAAEFSSEANHGGGGGGRNKKVLVHLPSGQPVSSYGFLQKILEGLGWERYYEGDPDFFQFHKRSSIDLISLPMDFSKFNSIYMYDLVIKNPNVFHVRES
;
A
#
# COMPACT_ATOMS: atom_id res chain seq x y z
N MET A 1 1.09 11.60 -20.34
CA MET A 1 0.61 13.00 -20.47
C MET A 1 -0.78 13.09 -19.87
N SER A 2 -0.91 13.46 -18.60
CA SER A 2 -2.19 13.63 -17.91
C SER A 2 -2.07 14.78 -16.91
N GLY A 3 -2.77 15.88 -17.19
CA GLY A 3 -2.81 17.07 -16.34
C GLY A 3 -3.81 18.06 -16.94
N VAL A 4 -4.57 18.75 -16.09
CA VAL A 4 -5.54 19.77 -16.52
C VAL A 4 -4.88 21.13 -16.38
N TRP A 5 -4.79 21.87 -17.48
CA TRP A 5 -4.35 23.26 -17.43
C TRP A 5 -5.46 24.12 -16.83
N VAL A 6 -5.15 24.82 -15.73
CA VAL A 6 -6.09 25.72 -15.07
C VAL A 6 -5.59 27.16 -15.22
N PHE A 7 -6.46 28.03 -15.72
CA PHE A 7 -6.21 29.46 -15.82
C PHE A 7 -6.70 30.15 -14.55
N ARG A 8 -5.79 30.81 -13.83
CA ARG A 8 -6.15 31.59 -12.65
C ARG A 8 -6.54 33.01 -13.06
N SER A 9 -7.41 33.64 -12.29
CA SER A 9 -7.95 34.98 -12.54
C SER A 9 -6.91 36.11 -12.56
N ASN A 10 -5.68 35.83 -12.11
CA ASN A 10 -4.53 36.74 -12.20
C ASN A 10 -3.72 36.59 -13.49
N GLY A 11 -4.22 35.84 -14.48
CA GLY A 11 -3.59 35.71 -15.80
C GLY A 11 -2.54 34.61 -15.91
N VAL A 12 -2.29 33.85 -14.85
CA VAL A 12 -1.27 32.79 -14.82
C VAL A 12 -1.90 31.44 -15.18
N MET A 13 -1.31 30.75 -16.16
CA MET A 13 -1.61 29.34 -16.46
C MET A 13 -0.74 28.43 -15.59
N CYS A 14 -1.38 27.52 -14.86
CA CYS A 14 -0.69 26.43 -14.16
C CYS A 14 -1.20 25.09 -14.67
N LEU A 15 -0.28 24.20 -15.04
CA LEU A 15 -0.59 22.80 -15.24
C LEU A 15 -0.85 22.15 -13.88
N VAL A 16 -2.07 21.69 -13.65
CA VAL A 16 -2.40 20.86 -12.48
C VAL A 16 -2.14 19.42 -12.91
N ASP A 17 -0.99 18.89 -12.49
CA ASP A 17 -0.71 17.47 -12.66
C ASP A 17 -1.65 16.67 -11.76
N ASN A 18 -2.49 15.84 -12.38
CA ASN A 18 -3.35 14.88 -11.66
C ASN A 18 -2.54 13.68 -11.12
N ALA A 19 -1.23 13.88 -10.93
CA ALA A 19 -0.28 12.90 -10.42
C ALA A 19 -0.25 12.84 -8.88
N ALA A 20 -1.01 13.70 -8.19
CA ALA A 20 -1.04 13.73 -6.73
C ALA A 20 -1.67 12.49 -6.08
N GLU A 21 -2.46 11.71 -6.82
CA GLU A 21 -3.09 10.48 -6.30
C GLU A 21 -2.22 9.22 -6.41
N PHE A 22 -1.21 9.21 -7.28
CA PHE A 22 -0.38 8.01 -7.53
C PHE A 22 1.13 8.21 -7.37
N SER A 23 1.61 9.41 -7.05
CA SER A 23 3.06 9.68 -6.97
C SER A 23 3.51 10.45 -5.73
N SER A 24 2.78 10.35 -4.61
CA SER A 24 3.20 10.97 -3.34
C SER A 24 3.63 9.99 -2.24
N GLU A 25 4.13 8.82 -2.61
CA GLU A 25 4.76 7.87 -1.68
C GLU A 25 6.30 7.76 -1.88
N ALA A 26 6.89 8.51 -2.81
CA ALA A 26 8.32 8.40 -3.15
C ALA A 26 9.20 9.60 -2.75
N ASN A 27 8.69 10.61 -2.03
CA ASN A 27 9.52 11.77 -1.66
C ASN A 27 9.55 12.02 -0.15
N HIS A 28 10.63 11.55 0.47
CA HIS A 28 11.09 12.05 1.77
C HIS A 28 11.56 13.51 1.59
N GLY A 29 10.86 14.44 2.24
CA GLY A 29 11.43 15.75 2.57
C GLY A 29 10.54 16.93 2.22
N GLY A 30 9.98 17.57 3.26
CA GLY A 30 9.64 18.99 3.23
C GLY A 30 8.16 19.35 3.20
N GLY A 31 7.63 19.71 4.39
CA GLY A 31 6.71 20.84 4.52
C GLY A 31 5.21 20.61 4.32
N GLY A 32 4.50 20.48 5.45
CA GLY A 32 3.22 21.17 5.67
C GLY A 32 1.95 20.55 5.07
N GLY A 33 1.25 19.75 5.89
CA GLY A 33 -0.14 19.36 5.65
C GLY A 33 -0.36 17.90 6.04
N GLY A 34 -0.82 17.65 7.27
CA GLY A 34 -1.05 16.32 7.81
C GLY A 34 -1.98 15.49 6.91
N ARG A 35 -1.40 14.66 6.07
CA ARG A 35 -2.12 13.59 5.36
C ARG A 35 -2.17 12.42 6.33
N ASN A 36 -3.38 12.08 6.78
CA ASN A 36 -3.61 10.97 7.71
C ASN A 36 -2.93 9.71 7.15
N LYS A 37 -1.96 9.18 7.88
CA LYS A 37 -1.19 8.02 7.41
C LYS A 37 -2.14 6.83 7.36
N LYS A 38 -2.29 6.21 6.19
CA LYS A 38 -3.11 5.01 6.09
C LYS A 38 -2.42 3.85 6.81
N VAL A 39 -3.18 3.04 7.52
CA VAL A 39 -2.68 1.89 8.28
C VAL A 39 -3.54 0.67 7.98
N LEU A 40 -2.87 -0.46 7.71
CA LEU A 40 -3.51 -1.75 7.59
C LEU A 40 -3.82 -2.30 8.99
N VAL A 41 -5.07 -2.69 9.24
CA VAL A 41 -5.54 -3.22 10.51
C VAL A 41 -5.99 -4.66 10.32
N HIS A 42 -5.53 -5.55 11.22
CA HIS A 42 -5.99 -6.93 11.29
C HIS A 42 -7.29 -6.99 12.09
N LEU A 43 -8.41 -7.23 11.38
CA LEU A 43 -9.77 -7.13 11.91
C LEU A 43 -10.02 -8.01 13.14
N PRO A 44 -9.68 -9.32 13.16
CA PRO A 44 -9.87 -10.17 14.34
C PRO A 44 -9.20 -9.65 15.62
N SER A 45 -8.03 -9.02 15.51
CA SER A 45 -7.28 -8.51 16.68
C SER A 45 -7.51 -7.03 16.98
N GLY A 46 -8.05 -6.28 16.01
CA GLY A 46 -8.10 -4.81 16.03
C GLY A 46 -6.73 -4.11 15.97
N GLN A 47 -5.62 -4.84 15.87
CA GLN A 47 -4.27 -4.26 15.90
C GLN A 47 -3.79 -3.81 14.53
N PRO A 48 -3.02 -2.70 14.45
CA PRO A 48 -2.35 -2.31 13.24
C PRO A 48 -1.25 -3.31 12.87
N VAL A 49 -1.10 -3.58 11.58
CA VAL A 49 0.00 -4.37 11.04
C VAL A 49 1.24 -3.49 11.00
N SER A 50 2.18 -3.74 11.90
CA SER A 50 3.38 -2.91 12.10
C SER A 50 4.69 -3.54 11.62
N SER A 51 4.67 -4.80 11.18
CA SER A 51 5.84 -5.51 10.67
C SER A 51 5.47 -6.69 9.77
N TYR A 52 6.41 -7.12 8.92
CA TYR A 52 6.24 -8.34 8.12
C TYR A 52 6.18 -9.62 8.95
N GLY A 53 6.85 -9.69 10.10
CA GLY A 53 6.74 -10.86 10.98
C GLY A 53 5.32 -11.04 11.53
N PHE A 54 4.62 -9.95 11.86
CA PHE A 54 3.22 -10.00 12.26
C PHE A 54 2.30 -10.36 11.09
N LEU A 55 2.49 -9.71 9.93
CA LEU A 55 1.71 -9.97 8.73
C LEU A 55 1.86 -11.43 8.26
N GLN A 56 3.08 -11.95 8.23
CA GLN A 56 3.40 -13.31 7.82
C GLN A 56 2.65 -14.33 8.66
N LYS A 57 2.67 -14.21 10.01
CA LYS A 57 1.93 -15.13 10.89
C LYS A 57 0.43 -15.17 10.58
N ILE A 58 -0.17 -14.01 10.28
CA ILE A 58 -1.58 -13.94 9.89
C ILE A 58 -1.78 -14.65 8.55
N LEU A 59 -0.97 -14.32 7.54
CA LEU A 59 -1.08 -14.90 6.20
C LEU A 59 -0.87 -16.42 6.21
N GLU A 60 0.12 -16.94 6.96
CA GLU A 60 0.34 -18.37 7.17
C GLU A 60 -0.88 -19.04 7.80
N GLY A 61 -1.51 -18.41 8.80
CA GLY A 61 -2.75 -18.89 9.40
C GLY A 61 -3.95 -18.94 8.43
N LEU A 62 -3.89 -18.19 7.33
CA LEU A 62 -4.89 -18.19 6.25
C LEU A 62 -4.50 -19.12 5.07
N GLY A 63 -3.39 -19.85 5.19
CA GLY A 63 -2.90 -20.77 4.16
C GLY A 63 -2.09 -20.11 3.04
N TRP A 64 -1.53 -18.92 3.26
CA TRP A 64 -0.53 -18.35 2.36
C TRP A 64 0.85 -18.86 2.71
N GLU A 65 1.65 -19.11 1.69
CA GLU A 65 3.00 -19.63 1.83
C GLU A 65 4.01 -18.67 1.19
N ARG A 66 5.17 -18.55 1.84
CA ARG A 66 6.31 -17.78 1.34
C ARG A 66 6.71 -18.27 -0.06
N TYR A 67 6.71 -17.35 -1.03
CA TYR A 67 7.13 -17.64 -2.40
C TYR A 67 8.55 -17.11 -2.62
N TYR A 68 9.49 -18.01 -2.90
CA TYR A 68 10.93 -17.70 -3.05
C TYR A 68 11.42 -17.72 -4.51
N GLU A 69 10.63 -18.28 -5.42
CA GLU A 69 11.01 -18.41 -6.84
C GLU A 69 10.71 -17.15 -7.67
N GLY A 70 10.10 -16.14 -7.03
CA GLY A 70 9.77 -14.88 -7.68
C GLY A 70 10.92 -13.87 -7.65
N ASP A 71 10.58 -12.59 -7.68
CA ASP A 71 11.57 -11.52 -7.72
C ASP A 71 12.25 -11.38 -6.34
N PRO A 72 13.59 -11.51 -6.25
CA PRO A 72 14.33 -11.47 -4.99
C PRO A 72 14.22 -10.11 -4.26
N ASP A 73 13.83 -9.04 -4.96
CA ASP A 73 13.63 -7.72 -4.37
C ASP A 73 12.26 -7.57 -3.68
N PHE A 74 11.42 -8.62 -3.72
CA PHE A 74 10.08 -8.61 -3.13
C PHE A 74 9.86 -9.67 -2.07
N PHE A 75 9.11 -9.27 -1.06
CA PHE A 75 8.58 -10.14 -0.02
C PHE A 75 7.23 -10.72 -0.50
N GLN A 76 7.26 -11.76 -1.33
CA GLN A 76 6.06 -12.40 -1.92
C GLN A 76 5.44 -13.60 -1.18
N PHE A 77 4.12 -13.77 -1.31
CA PHE A 77 3.37 -14.93 -0.83
C PHE A 77 2.46 -15.47 -1.93
N HIS A 78 2.34 -16.79 -2.01
CA HIS A 78 1.38 -17.45 -2.89
C HIS A 78 0.36 -18.23 -2.06
N LYS A 79 -0.81 -18.47 -2.63
CA LYS A 79 -1.84 -19.29 -1.98
C LYS A 79 -2.15 -20.50 -2.82
N ARG A 80 -1.68 -21.68 -2.40
CA ARG A 80 -1.74 -22.94 -3.16
C ARG A 80 -3.14 -23.32 -3.65
N SER A 81 -4.20 -22.89 -2.96
CA SER A 81 -5.59 -23.13 -3.35
C SER A 81 -6.10 -22.19 -4.46
N SER A 82 -5.28 -21.27 -4.97
CA SER A 82 -5.65 -20.23 -5.92
C SER A 82 -4.46 -19.81 -6.78
N ILE A 83 -4.69 -18.95 -7.78
CA ILE A 83 -3.63 -18.33 -8.57
C ILE A 83 -3.12 -17.01 -7.97
N ASP A 84 -3.53 -16.70 -6.74
CA ASP A 84 -3.20 -15.43 -6.11
C ASP A 84 -1.75 -15.36 -5.64
N LEU A 85 -1.14 -14.22 -5.93
CA LEU A 85 0.16 -13.78 -5.43
C LEU A 85 0.00 -12.44 -4.71
N ILE A 86 0.61 -12.30 -3.54
CA ILE A 86 0.82 -11.02 -2.83
C ILE A 86 2.28 -10.66 -3.02
N SER A 87 2.57 -9.43 -3.48
CA SER A 87 3.94 -8.94 -3.65
C SER A 87 4.14 -7.69 -2.81
N LEU A 88 4.99 -7.77 -1.78
CA LEU A 88 5.29 -6.68 -0.87
C LEU A 88 6.74 -6.21 -1.05
N PRO A 89 7.08 -4.96 -0.76
CA PRO A 89 8.48 -4.54 -0.77
C PRO A 89 9.25 -5.30 0.31
N MET A 90 10.55 -5.54 0.10
CA MET A 90 11.38 -6.20 1.12
C MET A 90 11.55 -5.33 2.39
N ASP A 91 11.58 -4.01 2.22
CA ASP A 91 11.63 -3.06 3.32
C ASP A 91 10.23 -2.59 3.71
N PHE A 92 9.85 -2.82 4.97
CA PHE A 92 8.57 -2.41 5.52
C PHE A 92 8.39 -0.88 5.52
N SER A 93 9.48 -0.09 5.49
CA SER A 93 9.39 1.36 5.37
C SER A 93 8.73 1.81 4.06
N LYS A 94 8.82 0.99 3.01
CA LYS A 94 8.20 1.19 1.69
C LYS A 94 6.79 0.62 1.61
N PHE A 95 6.30 -0.01 2.68
CA PHE A 95 4.96 -0.57 2.74
C PHE A 95 3.91 0.55 2.79
N ASN A 96 3.22 0.71 1.67
CA ASN A 96 2.38 1.85 1.37
C ASN A 96 0.94 1.41 1.06
N SER A 97 0.05 2.35 0.76
CA SER A 97 -1.38 2.08 0.63
C SER A 97 -1.73 1.11 -0.52
N ILE A 98 -0.95 1.10 -1.60
CA ILE A 98 -1.15 0.19 -2.74
C ILE A 98 -1.06 -1.27 -2.27
N TYR A 99 0.00 -1.59 -1.52
CA TYR A 99 0.19 -2.94 -0.97
C TYR A 99 -0.86 -3.29 0.10
N MET A 100 -1.31 -2.30 0.88
CA MET A 100 -2.37 -2.49 1.86
C MET A 100 -3.69 -2.89 1.22
N TYR A 101 -4.08 -2.22 0.13
CA TYR A 101 -5.34 -2.54 -0.56
C TYR A 101 -5.27 -3.87 -1.30
N ASP A 102 -4.12 -4.26 -1.86
CA ASP A 102 -3.92 -5.60 -2.43
C ASP A 102 -4.19 -6.71 -1.38
N LEU A 103 -3.67 -6.53 -0.16
CA LEU A 103 -3.92 -7.45 0.96
C LEU A 103 -5.41 -7.53 1.34
N VAL A 104 -6.13 -6.40 1.32
CA VAL A 104 -7.57 -6.35 1.61
C VAL A 104 -8.37 -7.07 0.53
N ILE A 105 -8.04 -6.87 -0.74
CA ILE A 105 -8.73 -7.52 -1.87
C ILE A 105 -8.54 -9.03 -1.82
N LYS A 106 -7.32 -9.50 -1.52
CA LYS A 106 -6.98 -10.93 -1.49
C LYS A 106 -7.44 -11.66 -0.24
N ASN A 107 -7.67 -10.93 0.85
CA ASN A 107 -8.14 -11.49 2.12
C ASN A 107 -9.31 -10.66 2.67
N PRO A 108 -10.45 -10.65 1.96
CA PRO A 108 -11.60 -9.88 2.39
C PRO A 108 -12.07 -10.39 3.77
N ASN A 109 -12.45 -9.46 4.65
CA ASN A 109 -12.85 -9.71 6.05
C ASN A 109 -11.71 -10.00 7.04
N VAL A 110 -10.45 -10.09 6.60
CA VAL A 110 -9.31 -10.22 7.53
C VAL A 110 -8.62 -8.87 7.76
N PHE A 111 -8.51 -8.06 6.71
CA PHE A 111 -7.85 -6.77 6.78
C PHE A 111 -8.77 -5.62 6.40
N HIS A 112 -8.44 -4.43 6.90
CA HIS A 112 -9.02 -3.17 6.47
C HIS A 112 -8.01 -2.04 6.57
N VAL A 113 -8.13 -1.01 5.73
CA VAL A 113 -7.27 0.18 5.76
C VAL A 113 -8.00 1.31 6.45
N ARG A 114 -7.38 1.88 7.49
CA ARG A 114 -7.91 3.04 8.24
C ARG A 114 -6.98 4.24 8.15
N GLU A 115 -7.50 5.41 8.45
CA GLU A 115 -6.71 6.61 8.70
C GLU A 115 -6.12 6.54 10.13
N SER A 116 -4.84 6.85 10.27
CA SER A 116 -4.15 6.96 11.57
C SER A 116 -4.37 8.30 12.24
#